data_AF-A0A920TDT7-F1
#
_entry.id   AF-A0A920TDT7-F1
#
_cell.length_a   1.000
_cell.length_b   1.000
_cell.length_c   1.000
_cell.angle_alpha   90.00
_cell.angle_beta   90.00
_cell.angle_gamma   90.00
#
_symmetry.space_group_name_H-M   'P 1'
#
loop_
_entity.id
_entity.type
_entity.pdbx_description
1 polymer ?
#
loop_
_entity_poly.entity_id
_entity_poly.type
_entity_poly.pdbx_seq_one_letter_code
_entity_poly.pdbx_strand_id
1 'polypeptide(L)'
;MALRWSAAGYDVTIGSRASARARAEVEKLNRLHSNISLSSDDNKGAARGPDIIVLTVPFKFQLSTVEDIATCLDGKILVDVTVPLVPPKVLGFNYRGPVPLGFNVQRILGENVRVVSAFQNVSPTI
;
A
#
# COMPACT_ATOMS: atom_id res chain seq x y z
N MET A 1 -4.04 -8.02 -5.09
CA MET A 1 -3.22 -8.37 -3.90
C MET A 1 -4.10 -8.76 -2.71
N ALA A 2 -4.95 -7.86 -2.20
CA ALA A 2 -5.83 -8.14 -1.04
C ALA A 2 -6.59 -9.47 -1.14
N LEU A 3 -7.25 -9.74 -2.28
CA LEU A 3 -7.96 -11.01 -2.53
C LEU A 3 -7.04 -12.24 -2.42
N ARG A 4 -5.83 -12.17 -2.99
CA ARG A 4 -4.87 -13.29 -2.98
C ARG A 4 -4.34 -13.57 -1.58
N TRP A 5 -4.11 -12.52 -0.79
CA TRP A 5 -3.64 -12.66 0.59
C TRP A 5 -4.74 -13.20 1.50
N SER A 6 -5.96 -12.69 1.37
CA SER A 6 -7.10 -13.21 2.12
C SER A 6 -7.41 -14.67 1.74
N ALA A 7 -7.38 -15.02 0.45
CA ALA A 7 -7.51 -16.42 0.01
C ALA A 7 -6.38 -17.34 0.49
N ALA A 8 -5.21 -16.78 0.81
CA ALA A 8 -4.09 -17.51 1.42
C ALA A 8 -4.20 -17.60 2.96
N GLY A 9 -5.28 -17.09 3.56
CA GLY A 9 -5.56 -17.17 4.99
C GLY A 9 -5.03 -16.02 5.84
N TYR A 10 -4.57 -14.92 5.22
CA TYR A 10 -4.15 -13.73 5.96
C TYR A 10 -5.34 -12.82 6.28
N ASP A 11 -5.34 -12.23 7.48
CA ASP A 11 -6.26 -11.14 7.82
C ASP A 11 -5.85 -9.86 7.09
N VAL A 12 -6.73 -9.38 6.20
CA VAL A 12 -6.43 -8.21 5.36
C VAL A 12 -7.43 -7.09 5.64
N THR A 13 -6.91 -5.94 6.06
CA THR A 13 -7.66 -4.69 6.23
C THR A 13 -7.30 -3.70 5.13
N ILE A 14 -8.30 -3.20 4.40
CA ILE A 14 -8.15 -2.16 3.38
C ILE A 14 -8.30 -0.78 4.05
N GLY A 15 -7.20 -0.02 4.08
CA GLY A 15 -7.19 1.38 4.52
C GLY A 15 -7.59 2.35 3.40
N SER A 16 -8.38 3.37 3.73
CA SER A 16 -8.68 4.47 2.79
C SER A 16 -8.95 5.78 3.52
N ARG A 17 -8.55 6.91 2.92
CA ARG A 17 -8.97 8.26 3.35
C ARG A 17 -10.49 8.47 3.26
N ALA A 18 -11.18 7.69 2.42
CA ALA A 18 -12.62 7.65 2.32
C ALA A 18 -13.11 6.30 2.84
N SER A 19 -13.21 6.17 4.17
CA SER A 19 -13.55 4.91 4.87
C SER A 19 -14.86 4.31 4.36
N ALA A 20 -15.90 5.13 4.13
CA ALA A 20 -17.17 4.68 3.56
C ALA A 20 -17.03 4.01 2.18
N ARG A 21 -16.13 4.52 1.33
CA ARG A 21 -15.86 3.93 0.00
C ARG A 21 -15.12 2.60 0.12
N ALA A 22 -14.14 2.50 1.02
CA ALA A 22 -13.44 1.25 1.26
C ALA A 22 -14.38 0.19 1.82
N ARG A 23 -15.26 0.56 2.75
CA ARG A 23 -16.28 -0.34 3.31
C ARG A 23 -17.21 -0.89 2.23
N ALA A 24 -17.75 -0.03 1.37
CA ALA A 24 -18.63 -0.46 0.29
C ALA A 24 -17.94 -1.44 -0.67
N GLU A 25 -16.66 -1.20 -1.01
CA GLU A 25 -15.91 -2.10 -1.88
C GLU A 25 -15.58 -3.43 -1.18
N VAL A 26 -15.18 -3.41 0.08
CA VAL A 26 -14.91 -4.62 0.88
C VAL A 26 -16.17 -5.48 1.03
N GLU A 27 -17.32 -4.86 1.35
CA GLU A 27 -18.59 -5.57 1.45
C GLU A 27 -18.98 -6.22 0.11
N LYS A 28 -18.74 -5.53 -1.01
CA LYS A 28 -18.96 -6.08 -2.35
C LYS A 28 -18.02 -7.27 -2.61
N LEU A 29 -16.73 -7.16 -2.31
CA LEU A 29 -15.75 -8.21 -2.54
C LEU A 29 -16.03 -9.46 -1.69
N ASN A 30 -16.36 -9.29 -0.40
CA ASN A 30 -16.73 -10.40 0.49
C ASN A 30 -18.02 -11.11 0.01
N ARG A 31 -18.96 -10.40 -0.62
CA ARG A 31 -20.15 -11.03 -1.22
C ARG A 31 -19.82 -11.83 -2.49
N LEU A 32 -18.85 -11.38 -3.27
CA LEU A 32 -18.45 -12.03 -4.53
C LEU A 32 -17.56 -13.26 -4.31
N HIS A 33 -16.89 -13.33 -3.17
CA HIS A 33 -15.90 -14.36 -2.88
C HIS A 33 -16.16 -14.97 -1.50
N SER A 34 -16.75 -16.16 -1.45
CA SER A 34 -17.10 -16.85 -0.20
C SER A 34 -15.90 -17.39 0.57
N ASN A 35 -14.73 -17.47 -0.07
CA ASN A 35 -13.49 -18.02 0.50
C ASN A 35 -12.52 -16.95 1.01
N ILE A 36 -12.94 -15.69 1.08
CA ILE A 36 -12.12 -14.58 1.60
C ILE A 36 -12.88 -13.83 2.69
N SER A 37 -12.12 -13.15 3.54
CA SER A 37 -12.64 -12.21 4.53
C SER A 37 -11.75 -10.98 4.54
N LEU A 38 -12.29 -9.86 4.06
CA LEU A 38 -11.64 -8.56 4.07
C LEU A 38 -12.30 -7.64 5.09
N SER A 39 -11.49 -6.84 5.77
CA SER A 39 -11.92 -5.73 6.63
C SER A 39 -11.62 -4.40 5.96
N SER A 40 -12.26 -3.32 6.41
CA SER A 40 -11.98 -1.95 5.94
C SER A 40 -11.87 -0.99 7.11
N ASP A 41 -10.96 -0.02 7.01
CA ASP A 41 -10.86 1.08 7.97
C ASP A 41 -10.32 2.35 7.28
N ASP A 42 -10.15 3.45 8.04
CA ASP A 42 -9.29 4.53 7.61
C ASP A 42 -7.81 4.11 7.57
N ASN A 43 -6.97 4.91 6.92
CA ASN A 43 -5.54 4.57 6.77
C ASN A 43 -4.83 4.36 8.12
N LYS A 44 -5.18 5.13 9.15
CA LYS A 44 -4.54 5.05 10.48
C LYS A 44 -5.03 3.83 11.24
N GLY A 45 -6.33 3.60 11.26
CA GLY A 45 -6.95 2.42 11.86
C GLY A 45 -6.41 1.13 11.24
N ALA A 46 -6.33 1.09 9.92
CA ALA A 46 -5.75 -0.05 9.19
C ALA A 46 -4.26 -0.26 9.48
N ALA A 47 -3.49 0.78 9.81
CA ALA A 47 -2.06 0.67 10.11
C ALA A 47 -1.75 0.27 11.57
N ARG A 48 -2.69 0.45 12.51
CA ARG A 48 -2.46 0.17 13.94
C ARG A 48 -2.30 -1.31 14.25
N GLY A 49 -3.13 -2.16 13.65
CA GLY A 49 -3.17 -3.61 13.92
C GLY A 49 -2.02 -4.43 13.33
N PRO A 50 -1.77 -4.37 12.00
CA PRO A 50 -0.93 -5.36 11.31
C PRO A 50 0.56 -5.13 11.51
N ASP A 51 1.38 -6.18 11.36
CA ASP A 51 2.85 -6.10 11.35
C ASP A 51 3.41 -5.69 9.98
N ILE A 52 2.63 -5.93 8.91
CA ILE A 52 3.00 -5.65 7.52
C ILE A 52 1.96 -4.69 6.93
N ILE A 53 2.42 -3.53 6.48
CA ILE A 53 1.62 -2.52 5.80
C ILE A 53 2.06 -2.49 4.35
N VAL A 54 1.11 -2.49 3.40
CA VAL A 54 1.42 -2.31 1.99
C VAL A 54 0.88 -0.99 1.47
N LEU A 55 1.77 -0.17 0.95
CA LEU A 55 1.43 1.12 0.39
C LEU A 55 1.00 0.99 -1.08
N THR A 56 -0.31 0.97 -1.32
CA THR A 56 -0.92 0.84 -2.65
C THR A 56 -1.57 2.16 -3.12
N VAL A 57 -0.82 3.26 -3.10
CA VAL A 57 -1.29 4.58 -3.53
C VAL A 57 -0.53 5.06 -4.78
N PRO A 58 -1.09 5.95 -5.60
CA PRO A 58 -0.31 6.63 -6.64
C PRO A 58 0.93 7.31 -6.07
N PHE A 59 2.06 7.28 -6.78
CA PHE A 59 3.34 7.84 -6.32
C PHE A 59 3.23 9.30 -5.81
N LYS A 60 2.40 10.14 -6.45
CA LYS A 60 2.15 11.53 -6.02
C LYS A 60 1.57 11.67 -4.60
N PHE A 61 1.01 10.61 -4.03
CA PHE A 61 0.44 10.57 -2.67
C PHE A 61 1.27 9.72 -1.71
N GLN A 62 2.40 9.16 -2.15
CA GLN A 62 3.22 8.25 -1.37
C GLN A 62 3.69 8.90 -0.07
N LEU A 63 4.40 10.03 -0.16
CA LEU A 63 4.97 10.70 1.01
C LEU A 63 3.89 11.20 1.98
N SER A 64 2.85 11.87 1.47
CA SER A 64 1.78 12.38 2.33
C SER A 64 0.97 11.27 3.01
N THR A 65 0.83 10.10 2.37
CA THR A 65 0.18 8.94 2.99
C THR A 65 1.08 8.34 4.08
N VAL A 66 2.38 8.23 3.82
CA VAL A 66 3.38 7.74 4.79
C VAL A 66 3.44 8.64 6.02
N GLU A 67 3.51 9.96 5.82
CA GLU A 67 3.53 10.93 6.92
C GLU A 67 2.27 10.83 7.79
N ASP A 68 1.10 10.63 7.18
CA ASP A 68 -0.16 10.50 7.92
C ASP A 68 -0.20 9.25 8.81
N ILE A 69 0.42 8.15 8.39
CA ILE A 69 0.42 6.89 9.15
C ILE A 69 1.72 6.63 9.94
N ALA A 70 2.71 7.52 9.86
CA ALA A 70 4.07 7.28 10.39
C ALA A 70 4.09 6.83 11.86
N THR A 71 3.25 7.44 12.70
CA THR A 71 3.14 7.12 14.14
C THR A 71 2.61 5.72 14.41
N CYS A 72 2.00 5.07 13.41
CA CYS A 72 1.47 3.70 13.51
C CYS A 72 2.45 2.65 12.97
N LEU A 73 3.59 3.06 12.39
CA LEU A 73 4.52 2.17 11.68
C LEU A 73 5.74 1.73 12.50
N ASP A 74 5.93 2.27 13.71
CA ASP A 74 7.10 1.97 14.54
C ASP A 74 7.24 0.47 14.81
N GLY A 75 8.42 -0.08 14.52
CA GLY A 75 8.73 -1.51 14.64
C GLY A 75 8.15 -2.40 13.53
N LYS A 76 7.46 -1.84 12.53
CA LYS A 76 6.73 -2.58 11.50
C LYS A 76 7.44 -2.64 10.15
N ILE A 77 6.89 -3.45 9.25
CA ILE A 77 7.33 -3.53 7.86
C ILE A 77 6.40 -2.71 6.98
N LEU A 78 6.94 -1.76 6.23
CA LEU A 78 6.22 -1.04 5.19
C LEU A 78 6.69 -1.52 3.81
N VAL A 79 5.81 -2.19 3.08
CA VAL A 79 6.03 -2.61 1.69
C VAL A 79 5.55 -1.50 0.76
N ASP A 80 6.47 -0.88 0.04
CA ASP A 80 6.21 0.19 -0.91
C ASP A 80 6.11 -0.33 -2.34
N VAL A 81 4.90 -0.27 -2.90
CA VAL A 81 4.58 -0.74 -4.25
C VAL A 81 4.57 0.42 -5.26
N THR A 82 4.88 1.64 -4.83
CA THR A 82 4.73 2.83 -5.66
C THR A 82 5.87 2.97 -6.69
N VAL A 83 5.51 3.40 -7.90
CA VAL A 83 6.46 3.64 -9.00
C VAL A 83 6.30 5.09 -9.47
N PRO A 84 7.39 5.87 -9.59
CA PRO A 84 7.37 7.20 -10.18
C PRO A 84 7.15 7.09 -11.70
N LEU A 85 5.89 6.85 -12.09
CA LEU A 85 5.49 6.86 -13.49
C LEU A 85 5.41 8.32 -13.96
N VAL A 86 6.45 8.78 -14.65
CA VAL A 86 6.41 10.02 -15.41
C VAL A 86 5.88 9.68 -16.81
N PRO A 87 4.71 10.21 -17.23
CA PRO A 87 4.20 9.96 -18.57
C PRO A 87 5.26 10.35 -19.61
N PRO A 88 5.61 9.47 -20.56
CA PRO A 88 6.58 9.80 -21.58
C PRO A 88 6.11 10.97 -22.43
N LYS A 89 6.97 11.95 -22.71
CA LYS A 89 6.76 12.94 -23.79
C LYS A 89 7.10 12.38 -25.18
N VAL A 90 7.72 11.21 -25.25
CA VAL A 90 8.13 10.44 -26.44
C VAL A 90 8.12 8.96 -26.06
N LEU A 91 7.82 8.04 -26.98
CA LEU A 91 7.82 6.57 -26.76
C LEU A 91 9.11 6.12 -26.03
N GLY A 92 9.05 6.00 -24.70
CA GLY A 92 10.21 5.66 -23.87
C GLY A 92 10.04 6.05 -22.40
N PHE A 93 10.16 5.08 -21.49
CA PHE A 93 10.12 5.33 -20.06
C PHE A 93 11.37 6.10 -19.61
N ASN A 94 11.21 7.33 -19.12
CA ASN A 94 12.30 8.13 -18.56
C ASN A 94 12.32 7.95 -17.04
N TYR A 95 13.17 7.05 -16.55
CA TYR A 95 13.54 6.98 -15.14
C TYR A 95 14.41 8.19 -14.78
N ARG A 96 13.95 9.05 -13.87
CA ARG A 96 14.72 10.20 -13.36
C ARG A 96 15.02 10.01 -11.88
N GLY A 97 16.19 9.45 -11.55
CA GLY A 97 16.77 9.60 -10.21
C GLY A 97 17.82 8.56 -9.83
N PRO A 98 18.96 8.94 -9.22
CA PRO A 98 19.98 8.02 -8.70
C PRO A 98 19.61 7.35 -7.36
N VAL A 99 18.36 7.50 -6.91
CA VAL A 99 17.92 7.12 -5.55
C VAL A 99 17.05 5.86 -5.62
N PRO A 100 17.33 4.80 -4.84
CA PRO A 100 16.50 3.59 -4.81
C PRO A 100 15.03 3.89 -4.46
N LEU A 101 14.09 3.18 -5.09
CA LEU A 101 12.66 3.26 -4.77
C LEU A 101 12.44 2.95 -3.27
N GLY A 102 11.74 3.84 -2.57
CA GLY A 102 11.51 3.73 -1.12
C GLY A 102 12.55 4.43 -0.24
N PHE A 103 13.70 4.89 -0.76
CA PHE A 103 14.73 5.58 0.04
C PHE A 103 14.20 6.83 0.75
N ASN A 104 13.36 7.62 0.07
CA ASN A 104 12.74 8.80 0.68
C ASN A 104 11.79 8.42 1.82
N VAL A 105 11.08 7.30 1.68
CA VAL A 105 10.17 6.77 2.70
C VAL A 105 10.97 6.28 3.91
N GLN A 106 12.05 5.52 3.70
CA GLN A 106 12.95 5.07 4.77
C GLN A 106 13.56 6.26 5.53
N ARG A 107 13.98 7.32 4.83
CA ARG A 107 14.54 8.52 5.45
C ARG A 107 13.53 9.25 6.34
N ILE A 108 12.25 9.25 5.98
CA ILE A 108 11.18 9.86 6.77
C ILE A 108 10.86 9.01 8.01
N LEU A 109 10.83 7.70 7.85
CA LEU A 109 10.41 6.78 8.91
C LEU A 109 11.53 6.39 9.89
N GLY A 110 12.78 6.71 9.57
CA GLY A 110 13.94 6.35 10.38
C GLY A 110 14.22 4.85 10.36
N GLU A 111 15.09 4.37 11.25
CA GLU A 111 15.55 2.96 11.24
C GLU A 111 14.55 1.99 11.87
N ASN A 112 13.60 2.50 12.66
CA ASN A 112 12.64 1.67 13.39
C ASN A 112 11.57 1.03 12.49
N VAL A 113 11.38 1.56 11.28
CA VAL A 113 10.47 0.99 10.30
C VAL A 113 11.29 0.33 9.20
N ARG A 114 10.99 -0.94 8.89
CA ARG A 114 11.64 -1.64 7.80
C ARG A 114 10.90 -1.35 6.49
N VAL A 115 11.46 -0.50 5.64
CA VAL A 115 10.87 -0.21 4.33
C VAL A 115 11.37 -1.23 3.29
N VAL A 116 10.44 -1.91 2.62
CA VAL A 116 10.72 -2.92 1.60
C VAL A 116 10.10 -2.48 0.28
N SER A 117 10.90 -2.45 -0.77
CA SER A 117 10.42 -2.15 -2.13
C SER A 117 10.05 -3.46 -2.82
N ALA A 118 8.76 -3.70 -3.10
CA ALA A 118 8.30 -4.91 -3.76
C ALA A 118 6.99 -4.71 -4.56
N PHE A 119 6.66 -5.69 -5.41
CA PHE A 119 5.42 -5.78 -6.19
C PHE A 119 5.20 -4.71 -7.27
N GLN A 120 6.20 -3.88 -7.60
CA GLN A 120 6.08 -2.83 -8.63
C GLN A 120 5.81 -3.36 -10.05
N ASN A 121 6.17 -4.61 -10.29
CA ASN A 121 6.00 -5.29 -11.59
C ASN A 121 4.81 -6.26 -11.61
N VAL A 122 3.96 -6.25 -10.58
CA VAL A 122 2.76 -7.11 -10.54
C VAL A 122 1.59 -6.39 -11.19
N SER A 123 1.09 -6.94 -12.30
CA SER A 123 -0.13 -6.43 -12.93
C SER A 123 -1.32 -6.55 -11.97
N PRO A 124 -2.22 -5.54 -11.90
CA PRO A 124 -3.44 -5.62 -11.10
C PRO A 124 -4.43 -6.69 -11.55
N THR A 125 -4.19 -7.37 -12.68
CA THR A 125 -5.11 -8.33 -13.29
C THR A 125 -5.53 -9.41 -12.29
N ILE A 126 -6.83 -9.40 -12.00
CA ILE A 126 -7.59 -10.48 -11.39
C ILE A 126 -8.20 -11.28 -12.52
#